data_AF-A0AAW4VVH4-F1
#
_entry.id   AF-A0AAW4VVH4-F1
#
_cell.length_a   1.000
_cell.length_b   1.000
_cell.length_c   1.000
_cell.angle_alpha   90.00
_cell.angle_beta   90.00
_cell.angle_gamma   90.00
#
_symmetry.space_group_name_H-M   'P 1'
#
loop_
_entity.id
_entity.type
_entity.pdbx_description
1 polymer ?
#
loop_
_entity_poly.entity_id
_entity_poly.type
_entity_poly.pdbx_seq_one_letter_code
_entity_poly.pdbx_strand_id
1 'polypeptide(L)'
;MASVHDRYHYTLGESVLLQMVFYCHRRKAIHCNHQWTLPFRSIPSSIIAKTEKNNLVLLPWVQKAKLDSRTIETSLIDLKMLKRKLPEIRSMTTMDPVDFCPKLRDMFANCGIALVFLPHIGGSFLHGVTFYDKNKIVVGLTVRGKDADKFWFSLFHELGHILLGHINQPNGTTEKDEADADNFAKEVLIPTAEFNAFTSKNDFTKASIITFAQKQNVLCVIVVGRLQKEGYINYNRCSDLKTKYSFSA
;
A
#
# COMPACT_ATOMS: atom_id res chain seq x y z
N MET A 1 11.66 -35.08 34.24
CA MET A 1 11.19 -35.92 33.11
C MET A 1 10.04 -35.16 32.45
N ALA A 2 10.02 -34.76 31.19
CA ALA A 2 10.96 -34.88 30.07
C ALA A 2 10.88 -33.60 29.22
N SER A 3 12.03 -33.20 28.66
CA SER A 3 12.20 -32.15 27.65
C SER A 3 11.77 -32.69 26.28
N VAL A 4 11.12 -31.87 25.46
CA VAL A 4 11.01 -32.13 24.02
C VAL A 4 11.42 -30.87 23.27
N HIS A 5 12.63 -30.92 22.73
CA HIS A 5 13.15 -30.04 21.70
C HIS A 5 12.57 -30.48 20.35
N ASP A 6 11.90 -29.58 19.62
CA ASP A 6 11.70 -29.76 18.18
C ASP A 6 12.80 -29.01 17.43
N ARG A 7 13.85 -29.75 17.04
CA ARG A 7 14.86 -29.31 16.07
C ARG A 7 14.31 -29.49 14.66
N TYR A 8 14.08 -28.39 13.95
CA TYR A 8 13.93 -28.43 12.49
C TYR A 8 15.30 -28.24 11.85
N HIS A 9 15.87 -29.31 11.29
CA HIS A 9 17.01 -29.22 10.38
C HIS A 9 16.50 -28.88 8.98
N TYR A 10 17.04 -27.80 8.38
CA TYR A 10 16.87 -27.51 6.96
C TYR A 10 18.23 -27.61 6.27
N THR A 11 18.36 -28.53 5.33
CA THR A 11 19.44 -28.51 4.34
C THR A 11 19.02 -27.54 3.23
N LEU A 12 19.85 -26.51 3.00
CA LEU A 12 19.73 -25.60 1.86
C LEU A 12 20.11 -26.38 0.59
N GLY A 13 19.11 -26.91 -0.10
CA GLY A 13 19.22 -27.47 -1.45
C GLY A 13 18.43 -26.62 -2.42
N GLU A 14 19.02 -26.33 -3.58
CA GLU A 14 18.48 -25.49 -4.65
C GLU A 14 17.13 -26.03 -5.17
N SER A 15 16.22 -25.10 -5.49
CA SER A 15 14.85 -25.29 -6.00
C SER A 15 13.76 -25.59 -4.96
N VAL A 16 13.05 -24.53 -4.54
CA VAL A 16 11.82 -24.64 -3.76
C VAL A 16 10.62 -24.50 -4.70
N LEU A 17 10.04 -25.64 -5.09
CA LEU A 17 8.72 -25.71 -5.72
C LEU A 17 7.68 -25.81 -4.59
N LEU A 18 7.12 -24.67 -4.16
CA LEU A 18 6.03 -24.66 -3.18
C LEU A 18 4.70 -24.93 -3.91
N GLN A 19 4.18 -26.15 -3.84
CA GLN A 19 2.78 -26.43 -4.16
C GLN A 19 1.90 -25.95 -3.01
N MET A 20 1.21 -24.81 -3.16
CA MET A 20 0.16 -24.39 -2.22
C MET A 20 -1.20 -24.95 -2.68
N VAL A 21 -1.69 -25.96 -1.96
CA VAL A 21 -3.10 -26.37 -2.01
C VAL A 21 -3.87 -25.51 -1.01
N PHE A 22 -4.77 -24.64 -1.49
CA PHE A 22 -5.66 -23.87 -0.63
C PHE A 22 -6.74 -24.78 -0.03
N TYR A 23 -6.65 -25.10 1.27
CA TYR A 23 -7.77 -25.69 2.01
C TYR A 23 -8.63 -24.58 2.63
N CYS A 24 -9.79 -24.30 2.02
CA CYS A 24 -10.80 -23.42 2.56
C CYS A 24 -11.59 -24.14 3.68
N HIS A 25 -11.40 -23.76 4.93
CA HIS A 25 -12.21 -24.26 6.05
C HIS A 25 -13.53 -23.49 6.16
N ARG A 26 -14.54 -23.89 5.38
CA ARG A 26 -15.97 -23.92 5.77
C ARG A 26 -16.75 -24.82 4.80
N ARG A 27 -17.46 -25.79 5.38
CA ARG A 27 -18.19 -26.92 4.78
C ARG A 27 -18.93 -26.62 3.46
N LYS A 28 -18.36 -27.05 2.34
CA LYS A 28 -18.95 -27.89 1.27
C LYS A 28 -17.94 -27.93 0.11
N ALA A 29 -17.46 -29.13 -0.20
CA ALA A 29 -16.49 -29.37 -1.26
C ALA A 29 -17.09 -28.98 -2.62
N ILE A 30 -16.51 -27.98 -3.28
CA ILE A 30 -16.67 -27.78 -4.72
C ILE A 30 -15.36 -28.29 -5.34
N HIS A 31 -15.42 -29.48 -5.93
CA HIS A 31 -14.32 -30.00 -6.75
C HIS A 31 -14.17 -29.10 -7.98
N CYS A 32 -13.11 -28.30 -8.03
CA CYS A 32 -12.68 -27.63 -9.25
C CYS A 32 -11.42 -28.31 -9.76
N ASN A 33 -11.57 -29.07 -10.86
CA ASN A 33 -10.53 -29.93 -11.41
C ASN A 33 -9.65 -29.17 -12.42
N HIS A 34 -9.10 -28.02 -12.05
CA HIS A 34 -8.18 -27.23 -12.88
C HIS A 34 -6.86 -27.02 -12.14
N GLN A 35 -5.85 -27.77 -12.57
CA GLN A 35 -4.49 -27.72 -12.05
C GLN A 35 -3.76 -26.53 -12.67
N TRP A 36 -3.72 -25.39 -11.96
CA TRP A 36 -2.89 -24.25 -12.36
C TRP A 36 -1.46 -24.46 -11.87
N THR A 37 -0.60 -25.10 -12.67
CA THR A 37 0.84 -25.05 -12.45
C THR A 37 1.39 -23.73 -13.00
N LEU A 38 1.50 -22.72 -12.15
CA LEU A 38 2.20 -21.48 -12.50
C LEU A 38 3.68 -21.61 -12.12
N PRO A 39 4.63 -21.48 -13.06
CA PRO A 39 6.05 -21.47 -12.72
C PRO A 39 6.37 -20.18 -11.96
N PHE A 40 6.61 -20.30 -10.65
CA PHE A 40 7.10 -19.21 -9.80
C PHE A 40 8.52 -18.83 -10.24
N ARG A 41 8.65 -17.89 -11.18
CA ARG A 41 9.93 -17.34 -11.62
C ARG A 41 10.26 -16.09 -10.79
N SER A 42 11.38 -16.17 -10.05
CA SER A 42 12.08 -15.14 -9.26
C SER A 42 11.24 -13.97 -8.72
N ILE A 43 10.78 -14.12 -7.47
CA ILE A 43 10.30 -13.02 -6.64
C ILE A 43 11.53 -12.20 -6.22
N PRO A 44 11.50 -10.85 -6.24
CA PRO A 44 12.59 -10.03 -5.74
C PRO A 44 12.95 -10.37 -4.28
N SER A 45 14.24 -10.55 -3.98
CA SER A 45 14.72 -10.94 -2.63
C SER A 45 14.32 -9.96 -1.53
N SER A 46 14.20 -8.68 -1.85
CA SER A 46 13.74 -7.62 -0.93
C SER A 46 12.31 -7.84 -0.41
N ILE A 47 11.46 -8.52 -1.19
CA ILE A 47 10.09 -8.86 -0.81
C ILE A 47 10.07 -10.11 0.07
N ILE A 48 10.94 -11.07 -0.22
CA ILE A 48 11.08 -12.31 0.56
C ILE A 48 11.58 -11.99 1.98
N ALA A 49 12.46 -10.99 2.13
CA ALA A 49 12.93 -10.55 3.44
C ALA A 49 11.83 -9.85 4.29
N LYS A 50 10.83 -9.21 3.65
CA LYS A 50 9.66 -8.61 4.32
C LYS A 50 8.65 -9.66 4.82
N THR A 51 8.81 -10.93 4.43
CA THR A 51 7.94 -12.03 4.87
C THR A 51 8.51 -12.75 6.08
N GLU A 52 8.25 -12.24 7.30
CA GLU A 52 8.20 -13.15 8.44
C GLU A 52 7.08 -14.19 8.24
N LYS A 53 7.19 -15.34 8.93
CA LYS A 53 6.47 -16.62 8.82
C LYS A 53 4.95 -16.62 8.51
N ASN A 54 4.25 -15.49 8.50
CA ASN A 54 2.81 -15.37 8.27
C ASN A 54 2.38 -14.64 6.98
N ASN A 55 3.29 -14.25 6.08
CA ASN A 55 2.95 -13.37 4.94
C ASN A 55 3.00 -14.04 3.54
N LEU A 56 2.79 -15.35 3.45
CA LEU A 56 2.67 -16.07 2.16
C LEU A 56 1.54 -15.52 1.27
N VAL A 57 0.56 -14.83 1.86
CA VAL A 57 -0.55 -14.15 1.16
C VAL A 57 -0.05 -13.02 0.24
N LEU A 58 1.16 -12.51 0.45
CA LEU A 58 1.73 -11.44 -0.39
C LEU A 58 2.27 -11.94 -1.72
N LEU A 59 2.75 -13.17 -1.80
CA LEU A 59 3.41 -13.68 -3.01
C LEU A 59 2.45 -13.68 -4.20
N PRO A 60 1.17 -14.11 -4.07
CA PRO A 60 0.18 -13.96 -5.13
C PRO A 60 -0.04 -12.51 -5.56
N TRP A 61 -0.04 -11.55 -4.62
CA TRP A 61 -0.23 -10.13 -4.94
C TRP A 61 0.95 -9.50 -5.65
N VAL A 62 2.16 -9.80 -5.20
CA VAL A 62 3.39 -9.35 -5.84
C VAL A 62 3.47 -9.94 -7.25
N GLN A 63 3.14 -11.22 -7.39
CA GLN A 63 3.11 -11.86 -8.70
C GLN A 63 2.04 -11.25 -9.61
N LYS A 64 0.83 -10.98 -9.10
CA LYS A 64 -0.24 -10.31 -9.85
C LYS A 64 0.18 -8.90 -10.26
N ALA A 65 0.74 -8.11 -9.34
CA ALA A 65 1.28 -6.78 -9.62
C ALA A 65 2.35 -6.82 -10.71
N LYS A 66 3.27 -7.80 -10.64
CA LYS A 66 4.33 -8.00 -11.64
C LYS A 66 3.79 -8.43 -13.00
N LEU A 67 2.71 -9.22 -13.04
CA LEU A 67 2.09 -9.62 -14.30
C LEU A 67 1.33 -8.45 -14.93
N ASP A 68 0.56 -7.71 -14.14
CA ASP A 68 -0.25 -6.59 -14.62
C ASP A 68 0.63 -5.41 -15.04
N SER A 69 1.73 -5.15 -14.33
CA SER A 69 2.67 -4.07 -14.67
C SER A 69 3.37 -4.27 -16.02
N ARG A 70 3.41 -5.49 -16.55
CA ARG A 70 3.95 -5.76 -17.91
C ARG A 70 3.09 -5.18 -19.02
N THR A 71 1.80 -4.95 -18.76
CA THR A 71 0.88 -4.33 -19.71
C THR A 71 0.93 -2.81 -19.68
N ILE A 72 1.66 -2.22 -18.72
CA ILE A 72 1.76 -0.78 -18.51
C ILE A 72 3.10 -0.32 -19.07
N GLU A 73 3.07 0.38 -20.20
CA GLU A 73 4.26 1.06 -20.74
C GLU A 73 4.60 2.28 -19.87
N THR A 74 5.90 2.50 -19.66
CA THR A 74 6.40 3.58 -18.81
C THR A 74 7.64 4.22 -19.44
N SER A 75 7.85 5.50 -19.15
CA SER A 75 9.11 6.18 -19.43
C SER A 75 10.25 5.62 -18.57
N LEU A 76 11.46 6.15 -18.76
CA LEU A 76 12.57 5.89 -17.84
C LEU A 76 12.26 6.46 -16.45
N ILE A 77 12.80 5.82 -15.41
CA ILE A 77 12.61 6.24 -14.03
C ILE A 77 13.16 7.67 -13.83
N ASP A 78 12.28 8.59 -13.45
CA ASP A 78 12.62 9.98 -13.11
C ASP A 78 12.05 10.35 -11.74
N LEU A 79 12.85 10.07 -10.70
CA LEU A 79 12.49 10.39 -9.31
C LEU A 79 12.43 11.90 -9.05
N LYS A 80 13.16 12.72 -9.83
CA LYS A 80 13.08 14.18 -9.73
C LYS A 80 11.73 14.66 -10.24
N MET A 81 11.24 14.09 -11.34
CA MET A 81 9.89 14.37 -11.83
C MET A 81 8.82 13.91 -10.86
N LEU A 82 8.93 12.69 -10.31
CA LEU A 82 8.01 12.21 -9.28
C LEU A 82 7.91 13.22 -8.12
N LYS A 83 9.06 13.67 -7.59
CA LYS A 83 9.11 14.65 -6.51
C LYS A 83 8.45 15.98 -6.89
N ARG A 84 8.68 16.50 -8.11
CA ARG A 84 8.01 17.71 -8.63
C ARG A 84 6.50 17.54 -8.77
N LYS A 85 6.02 16.32 -9.04
CA LYS A 85 4.60 16.01 -9.23
C LYS A 85 3.83 15.75 -7.94
N LEU A 86 4.50 15.60 -6.78
CA LEU A 86 3.84 15.36 -5.49
C LEU A 86 2.70 16.35 -5.15
N PRO A 87 2.83 17.67 -5.37
CA PRO A 87 1.74 18.60 -5.08
C PRO A 87 0.51 18.36 -5.95
N GLU A 88 0.72 17.99 -7.22
CA GLU A 88 -0.37 17.67 -8.16
C GLU A 88 -1.02 16.32 -7.82
N ILE A 89 -0.24 15.32 -7.39
CA ILE A 89 -0.78 14.04 -6.90
C ILE A 89 -1.61 14.26 -5.63
N ARG A 90 -1.14 15.10 -4.71
CA ARG A 90 -1.82 15.45 -3.46
C ARG A 90 -3.14 16.15 -3.71
N SER A 91 -3.22 17.05 -4.69
CA SER A 91 -4.48 17.74 -5.02
C SER A 91 -5.54 16.81 -5.59
N MET A 92 -5.16 15.64 -6.12
CA MET A 92 -6.13 14.62 -6.55
C MET A 92 -6.88 13.97 -5.40
N THR A 93 -6.46 14.18 -4.15
CA THR A 93 -7.19 13.64 -3.00
C THR A 93 -8.66 14.06 -3.00
N THR A 94 -8.98 15.25 -3.50
CA THR A 94 -10.35 15.81 -3.57
C THR A 94 -11.12 15.43 -4.83
N MET A 95 -10.53 14.64 -5.73
CA MET A 95 -11.16 14.19 -6.98
C MET A 95 -11.87 12.85 -6.80
N ASP A 96 -12.82 12.57 -7.69
CA ASP A 96 -13.46 11.26 -7.75
C ASP A 96 -12.52 10.19 -8.36
N PRO A 97 -12.62 8.92 -7.94
CA PRO A 97 -11.83 7.82 -8.49
C PRO A 97 -11.81 7.71 -10.02
N VAL A 98 -12.95 8.00 -10.66
CA VAL A 98 -13.09 7.96 -12.12
C VAL A 98 -12.18 8.99 -12.79
N ASP A 99 -11.95 10.13 -12.14
CA ASP A 99 -11.15 11.22 -12.69
C ASP A 99 -9.67 11.09 -12.32
N PHE A 100 -9.35 10.79 -11.05
CA PHE A 100 -7.96 10.74 -10.64
C PHE A 100 -7.25 9.46 -11.07
N CYS A 101 -7.92 8.31 -11.20
CA CYS A 101 -7.22 7.06 -11.50
C CYS A 101 -6.49 7.06 -12.84
N PRO A 102 -7.13 7.46 -13.96
CA PRO A 102 -6.44 7.58 -15.24
C PRO A 102 -5.29 8.58 -15.17
N LYS A 103 -5.53 9.75 -14.56
CA LYS A 103 -4.53 10.81 -14.42
C LYS A 103 -3.33 10.37 -13.58
N LEU A 104 -3.56 9.67 -12.47
CA LEU A 104 -2.53 9.18 -11.58
C LEU A 104 -1.67 8.10 -12.26
N ARG A 105 -2.31 7.18 -13.01
CA ARG A 105 -1.60 6.16 -13.81
C ARG A 105 -0.70 6.80 -14.86
N ASP A 106 -1.21 7.78 -15.61
CA ASP A 106 -0.43 8.49 -16.63
C ASP A 106 0.76 9.24 -16.01
N MET A 107 0.53 9.99 -14.94
CA MET A 107 1.60 10.69 -14.23
C MET A 107 2.68 9.74 -13.70
N PHE A 108 2.30 8.58 -13.18
CA PHE A 108 3.24 7.58 -12.68
C PHE A 108 4.00 6.93 -13.83
N ALA A 109 3.32 6.57 -14.91
CA ALA A 109 3.94 5.98 -16.10
C ALA A 109 4.99 6.93 -16.70
N ASN A 110 4.70 8.23 -16.75
CA ASN A 110 5.64 9.25 -17.17
C ASN A 110 6.88 9.34 -16.25
N CYS A 111 6.76 9.00 -14.97
CA CYS A 111 7.88 8.94 -14.02
C CYS A 111 8.63 7.58 -14.01
N GLY A 112 8.29 6.65 -14.91
CA GLY A 112 8.84 5.30 -14.92
C GLY A 112 8.26 4.36 -13.85
N ILE A 113 7.01 4.63 -13.43
CA ILE A 113 6.31 3.88 -12.38
C ILE A 113 5.04 3.25 -12.95
N ALA A 114 4.92 1.93 -12.88
CA ALA A 114 3.71 1.20 -13.19
C ALA A 114 2.81 1.10 -11.95
N LEU A 115 1.70 1.84 -11.94
CA LEU A 115 0.71 1.78 -10.87
C LEU A 115 -0.33 0.68 -11.15
N VAL A 116 -0.40 -0.31 -10.27
CA VAL A 116 -1.34 -1.44 -10.37
C VAL A 116 -2.33 -1.40 -9.20
N PHE A 117 -3.62 -1.46 -9.52
CA PHE A 117 -4.68 -1.61 -8.53
C PHE A 117 -5.03 -3.08 -8.35
N LEU A 118 -4.77 -3.60 -7.16
CA LEU A 118 -4.97 -4.99 -6.79
C LEU A 118 -6.33 -5.21 -6.10
N PRO A 119 -6.99 -6.35 -6.34
CA PRO A 119 -8.19 -6.72 -5.61
C PRO A 119 -7.86 -6.93 -4.12
N HIS A 120 -8.77 -6.53 -3.24
CA HIS A 120 -8.66 -6.82 -1.81
C HIS A 120 -8.89 -8.31 -1.55
N ILE A 121 -7.99 -8.94 -0.81
CA ILE A 121 -8.12 -10.30 -0.28
C ILE A 121 -8.25 -10.15 1.24
N GLY A 122 -9.29 -10.75 1.82
CA GLY A 122 -9.53 -10.66 3.26
C GLY A 122 -8.37 -11.26 4.06
N GLY A 123 -7.94 -10.57 5.13
CA GLY A 123 -6.98 -11.10 6.10
C GLY A 123 -5.53 -10.62 5.96
N SER A 124 -5.20 -9.81 4.96
CA SER A 124 -3.85 -9.23 4.81
C SER A 124 -3.79 -7.78 5.31
N PHE A 125 -2.84 -7.50 6.20
CA PHE A 125 -2.55 -6.15 6.70
C PHE A 125 -1.83 -5.25 5.69
N LEU A 126 -1.29 -5.82 4.60
CA LEU A 126 -0.54 -5.05 3.63
C LEU A 126 -1.46 -4.23 2.72
N HIS A 127 -1.12 -2.96 2.58
CA HIS A 127 -1.94 -2.00 1.85
C HIS A 127 -1.32 -1.57 0.51
N GLY A 128 -0.03 -1.82 0.33
CA GLY A 128 0.71 -1.63 -0.91
C GLY A 128 1.93 -2.54 -1.01
N VAL A 129 2.51 -2.61 -2.21
CA VAL A 129 3.79 -3.25 -2.50
C VAL A 129 4.56 -2.39 -3.48
N THR A 130 5.87 -2.24 -3.28
CA THR A 130 6.73 -1.50 -4.20
C THR A 130 8.01 -2.28 -4.50
N PHE A 131 8.36 -2.41 -5.78
CA PHE A 131 9.57 -3.12 -6.21
C PHE A 131 10.01 -2.71 -7.61
N TYR A 132 11.27 -2.99 -7.96
CA TYR A 132 11.75 -2.84 -9.34
C TYR A 132 11.36 -4.06 -10.19
N ASP A 133 10.90 -3.81 -11.41
CA ASP A 133 10.80 -4.82 -12.47
C ASP A 133 11.52 -4.29 -13.73
N LYS A 134 12.70 -4.83 -14.02
CA LYS A 134 13.58 -4.36 -15.11
C LYS A 134 13.92 -2.87 -14.98
N ASN A 135 13.40 -2.04 -15.89
CA ASN A 135 13.69 -0.61 -16.03
C ASN A 135 12.58 0.29 -15.48
N LYS A 136 11.60 -0.26 -14.76
CA LYS A 136 10.50 0.49 -14.13
C LYS A 136 10.31 0.10 -12.67
N ILE A 137 9.70 1.00 -11.91
CA ILE A 137 9.23 0.72 -10.55
C ILE A 137 7.78 0.28 -10.64
N VAL A 138 7.38 -0.74 -9.90
CA VAL A 138 6.00 -1.20 -9.77
C VAL A 138 5.48 -0.78 -8.41
N VAL A 139 4.34 -0.11 -8.39
CA VAL A 139 3.58 0.20 -7.17
C VAL A 139 2.24 -0.51 -7.27
N GLY A 140 2.02 -1.51 -6.42
CA GLY A 140 0.75 -2.21 -6.28
C GLY A 140 -0.01 -1.67 -5.08
N LEU A 141 -1.26 -1.25 -5.23
CA LEU A 141 -2.12 -0.81 -4.13
C LEU A 141 -3.40 -1.63 -4.05
N THR A 142 -3.83 -1.97 -2.85
CA THR A 142 -5.08 -2.72 -2.64
C THR A 142 -6.23 -1.76 -2.34
N VAL A 143 -7.35 -1.93 -3.04
CA VAL A 143 -8.33 -0.82 -3.15
C VAL A 143 -9.76 -1.11 -2.70
N ARG A 144 -10.20 -2.37 -2.66
CA ARG A 144 -11.61 -2.67 -2.31
C ARG A 144 -11.87 -2.53 -0.81
N GLY A 145 -12.91 -1.75 -0.46
CA GLY A 145 -13.42 -1.63 0.90
C GLY A 145 -12.65 -0.68 1.81
N LYS A 146 -11.73 0.13 1.26
CA LYS A 146 -10.96 1.10 2.04
C LYS A 146 -11.60 2.48 2.01
N ASP A 147 -11.59 3.08 3.20
CA ASP A 147 -11.80 4.51 3.39
C ASP A 147 -10.68 5.27 2.62
N ALA A 148 -11.02 6.39 1.98
CA ALA A 148 -10.11 7.11 1.09
C ALA A 148 -8.81 7.58 1.79
N ASP A 149 -8.87 7.85 3.10
CA ASP A 149 -7.70 8.17 3.93
C ASP A 149 -6.64 7.06 3.88
N LYS A 150 -7.06 5.79 3.99
CA LYS A 150 -6.15 4.64 3.95
C LYS A 150 -5.53 4.48 2.58
N PHE A 151 -6.31 4.69 1.51
CA PHE A 151 -5.79 4.63 0.14
C PHE A 151 -4.68 5.67 -0.07
N TRP A 152 -4.97 6.95 0.22
CA TRP A 152 -4.02 8.03 0.01
C TRP A 152 -2.81 7.90 0.92
N PHE A 153 -2.99 7.51 2.18
CA PHE A 153 -1.88 7.24 3.08
C PHE A 153 -0.97 6.12 2.55
N SER A 154 -1.54 5.00 2.11
CA SER A 154 -0.76 3.90 1.53
C SER A 154 -0.03 4.31 0.26
N LEU A 155 -0.68 5.07 -0.63
CA LEU A 155 -0.03 5.61 -1.83
C LEU A 155 1.20 6.45 -1.46
N PHE A 156 1.05 7.44 -0.59
CA PHE A 156 2.17 8.31 -0.21
C PHE A 156 3.23 7.59 0.62
N HIS A 157 2.88 6.57 1.41
CA HIS A 157 3.82 5.70 2.11
C HIS A 157 4.70 4.94 1.10
N GLU A 158 4.10 4.32 0.07
CA GLU A 158 4.87 3.67 -1.01
C GLU A 158 5.75 4.67 -1.77
N LEU A 159 5.24 5.88 -2.06
CA LEU A 159 6.07 6.95 -2.65
C LEU A 159 7.22 7.38 -1.73
N GLY A 160 7.02 7.35 -0.42
CA GLY A 160 8.06 7.57 0.58
C GLY A 160 9.19 6.55 0.44
N HIS A 161 8.85 5.25 0.38
CA HIS A 161 9.84 4.20 0.11
C HIS A 161 10.62 4.43 -1.19
N ILE A 162 9.96 4.90 -2.25
CA ILE A 162 10.63 5.21 -3.52
C ILE A 162 11.61 6.38 -3.36
N LEU A 163 11.13 7.50 -2.83
CA LEU A 163 11.88 8.76 -2.81
C LEU A 163 13.00 8.78 -1.77
N LEU A 164 12.87 7.98 -0.70
CA LEU A 164 13.88 7.83 0.34
C LEU A 164 14.87 6.69 0.04
N GLY A 165 14.68 5.95 -1.07
CA GLY A 165 15.60 4.90 -1.49
C GLY A 165 15.48 3.61 -0.68
N HIS A 166 14.31 3.31 -0.14
CA HIS A 166 14.07 2.11 0.67
C HIS A 166 13.84 0.85 -0.19
N ILE A 167 13.68 0.99 -1.50
CA ILE A 167 13.48 -0.16 -2.41
C ILE A 167 14.82 -0.90 -2.64
N ASN A 168 14.77 -2.23 -2.79
CA ASN A 168 15.92 -3.12 -3.07
C ASN A 168 16.95 -3.26 -1.96
N GLN A 169 16.60 -2.93 -0.72
CA GLN A 169 17.44 -3.31 0.41
C GLN A 169 17.52 -4.85 0.53
N PRO A 170 18.72 -5.43 0.70
CA PRO A 170 18.91 -6.89 0.69
C PRO A 170 18.17 -7.59 1.83
N ASN A 171 18.00 -6.90 2.96
CA ASN A 171 17.30 -7.41 4.14
C ASN A 171 15.85 -6.90 4.23
N GLY A 172 15.32 -6.29 3.17
CA GLY A 172 14.03 -5.61 3.21
C GLY A 172 14.09 -4.28 3.96
N THR A 173 12.92 -3.69 4.21
CA THR A 173 12.78 -2.43 4.93
C THR A 173 12.92 -2.63 6.45
N THR A 174 13.67 -1.75 7.09
CA THR A 174 13.80 -1.71 8.55
C THR A 174 12.60 -1.00 9.20
N GLU A 175 12.42 -1.16 10.51
CA GLU A 175 11.41 -0.38 11.25
C GLU A 175 11.60 1.14 11.08
N LYS A 176 12.85 1.59 10.94
CA LYS A 176 13.16 2.98 10.65
C LYS A 176 12.68 3.39 9.26
N ASP A 177 12.92 2.57 8.23
CA ASP A 177 12.47 2.87 6.86
C ASP A 177 10.94 2.96 6.77
N GLU A 178 10.23 2.10 7.52
CA GLU A 178 8.77 2.14 7.63
C GLU A 178 8.30 3.41 8.35
N ALA A 179 8.96 3.80 9.45
CA ALA A 179 8.67 5.03 10.17
C ALA A 179 8.94 6.29 9.33
N ASP A 180 10.03 6.29 8.55
CA ASP A 180 10.39 7.39 7.65
C ASP A 180 9.39 7.51 6.48
N ALA A 181 8.91 6.38 5.93
CA ALA A 181 7.84 6.35 4.93
C ALA A 181 6.49 6.83 5.49
N ASP A 182 6.14 6.43 6.72
CA ASP A 182 4.96 6.93 7.43
C ASP A 182 5.02 8.44 7.68
N ASN A 183 6.18 8.94 8.12
CA ASN A 183 6.39 10.37 8.34
C ASN A 183 6.29 11.14 7.03
N PHE A 184 6.89 10.63 5.95
CA PHE A 184 6.77 11.20 4.61
C PHE A 184 5.29 11.32 4.19
N ALA A 185 4.51 10.24 4.36
CA ALA A 185 3.10 10.24 3.99
C ALA A 185 2.28 11.27 4.77
N LYS A 186 2.51 11.37 6.10
CA LYS A 186 1.83 12.36 6.95
C LYS A 186 2.17 13.78 6.54
N GLU A 187 3.46 14.10 6.39
CA GLU A 187 3.91 15.45 6.03
C GLU A 187 3.38 15.89 4.66
N VAL A 188 3.40 14.99 3.67
CA VAL A 188 2.88 15.32 2.34
C VAL A 188 1.37 15.56 2.39
N LEU A 189 0.60 14.73 3.07
CA LEU A 189 -0.85 14.88 3.13
C LEU A 189 -1.27 16.12 3.94
N ILE A 190 -0.76 16.25 5.16
CA ILE A 190 -1.06 17.35 6.07
C ILE A 190 0.24 17.71 6.80
N PRO A 191 0.85 18.88 6.54
CA PRO A 191 2.08 19.27 7.24
C PRO A 191 1.89 19.26 8.77
N THR A 192 2.87 18.72 9.52
CA THR A 192 2.73 18.59 10.98
C THR A 192 2.57 19.95 11.67
N ALA A 193 3.20 21.00 11.17
CA ALA A 193 2.99 22.35 11.69
C ALA A 193 1.52 22.80 11.62
N GLU A 194 0.87 22.58 10.47
CA GLU A 194 -0.55 22.91 10.26
C GLU A 194 -1.47 22.01 11.08
N PHE A 195 -1.15 20.72 11.18
CA PHE A 195 -1.91 19.77 11.98
C PHE A 195 -1.85 20.12 13.47
N ASN A 196 -0.66 20.42 14.00
CA ASN A 196 -0.47 20.83 15.39
C ASN A 196 -1.19 22.15 15.71
N ALA A 197 -1.17 23.11 14.78
CA ALA A 197 -1.91 24.37 14.94
C ALA A 197 -3.43 24.17 14.92
N PHE A 198 -3.92 23.11 14.26
CA PHE A 198 -5.33 22.72 14.29
C PHE A 198 -5.70 21.99 15.59
N THR A 199 -4.91 20.98 15.99
CA THR A 199 -5.21 20.16 17.17
C THR A 199 -5.05 20.94 18.48
N SER A 200 -4.18 21.95 18.54
CA SER A 200 -4.02 22.82 19.72
C SER A 200 -5.28 23.60 20.08
N LYS A 201 -6.19 23.82 19.12
CA LYS A 201 -7.50 24.46 19.36
C LYS A 201 -8.47 23.55 20.10
N ASN A 202 -8.19 22.24 20.14
CA ASN A 202 -9.01 21.21 20.78
C ASN A 202 -10.49 21.20 20.32
N ASP A 203 -10.76 21.66 19.10
CA ASP A 203 -12.08 21.62 18.47
C ASP A 203 -12.10 20.56 17.36
N PHE A 204 -12.67 19.41 17.69
CA PHE A 204 -12.85 18.28 16.76
C PHE A 204 -14.32 18.11 16.35
N THR A 205 -15.05 19.23 16.20
CA THR A 205 -16.38 19.22 15.57
C THR A 205 -16.26 18.94 14.07
N LYS A 206 -17.33 18.42 13.46
CA LYS A 206 -17.35 18.14 12.01
C LYS A 206 -17.08 19.40 11.19
N ALA A 207 -17.67 20.53 11.58
CA ALA A 207 -17.48 21.81 10.92
C ALA A 207 -16.00 22.25 10.93
N SER A 208 -15.33 22.11 12.08
CA SER A 208 -13.90 22.42 12.23
C SER A 208 -13.02 21.52 11.36
N ILE A 209 -13.29 20.21 11.37
CA ILE A 209 -12.58 19.23 10.53
C ILE A 209 -12.75 19.54 9.03
N ILE A 210 -13.98 19.83 8.59
CA ILE A 210 -14.27 20.17 7.18
C ILE A 210 -13.55 21.46 6.79
N THR A 211 -13.61 22.50 7.62
CA THR A 211 -12.96 23.78 7.37
C THR A 211 -11.44 23.62 7.27
N PHE A 212 -10.85 22.82 8.17
CA PHE A 212 -9.41 22.54 8.12
C PHE A 212 -9.03 21.72 6.87
N ALA A 213 -9.80 20.72 6.50
CA ALA A 213 -9.57 19.91 5.30
C ALA A 213 -9.61 20.77 4.03
N GLN A 214 -10.58 21.68 3.93
CA GLN A 214 -10.68 22.67 2.85
C GLN A 214 -9.45 23.58 2.80
N LYS A 215 -9.00 24.11 3.95
CA LYS A 215 -7.78 24.93 4.05
C LYS A 215 -6.54 24.16 3.55
N GLN A 216 -6.44 22.88 3.87
CA GLN A 216 -5.32 22.03 3.46
C GLN A 216 -5.46 21.51 2.02
N ASN A 217 -6.61 21.70 1.37
CA ASN A 217 -6.96 21.14 0.06
C ASN A 217 -6.84 19.60 0.02
N VAL A 218 -7.44 18.94 1.01
CA VAL A 218 -7.53 17.47 1.10
C VAL A 218 -8.95 17.05 1.47
N LEU A 219 -9.31 15.78 1.22
CA LEU A 219 -10.58 15.25 1.71
C LEU A 219 -10.64 15.26 3.24
N CYS A 220 -11.82 15.58 3.78
CA CYS A 220 -12.06 15.59 5.22
C CYS A 220 -11.75 14.24 5.89
N VAL A 221 -11.99 13.12 5.19
CA VAL A 221 -11.66 11.79 5.71
C VAL A 221 -10.17 11.60 5.98
N ILE A 222 -9.27 12.27 5.24
CA ILE A 222 -7.81 12.21 5.49
C ILE A 222 -7.47 12.85 6.85
N VAL A 223 -8.11 13.98 7.16
CA VAL A 223 -7.97 14.63 8.47
C VAL A 223 -8.53 13.73 9.57
N VAL A 224 -9.73 13.17 9.37
CA VAL A 224 -10.35 12.22 10.30
C VAL A 224 -9.44 11.01 10.55
N GLY A 225 -8.85 10.44 9.49
CA GLY A 225 -7.94 9.32 9.56
C GLY A 225 -6.71 9.62 10.42
N ARG A 226 -6.09 10.80 10.24
CA ARG A 226 -4.96 11.22 11.07
C ARG A 226 -5.35 11.46 12.53
N LEU A 227 -6.48 12.14 12.78
CA LEU A 227 -6.99 12.35 14.15
C LEU A 227 -7.28 11.03 14.88
N GLN A 228 -7.84 10.05 14.18
CA GLN A 228 -8.13 8.71 14.72
C GLN A 228 -6.84 7.94 15.00
N LYS A 229 -5.89 7.98 14.06
CA LYS A 229 -4.62 7.26 14.17
C LYS A 229 -3.73 7.81 15.29
N GLU A 230 -3.76 9.13 15.51
CA GLU A 230 -2.97 9.82 16.54
C GLU A 230 -3.73 10.00 17.88
N GLY A 231 -4.95 9.46 17.99
CA GLY A 231 -5.67 9.37 19.27
C GLY A 231 -6.42 10.63 19.71
N TYR A 232 -6.57 11.63 18.85
CA TYR A 232 -7.36 12.83 19.15
C TYR A 232 -8.87 12.57 19.17
N ILE A 233 -9.34 11.59 18.38
CA ILE A 233 -10.74 11.15 18.37
C ILE A 233 -10.84 9.62 18.26
N ASN A 234 -11.91 9.04 18.79
CA ASN A 234 -12.18 7.62 18.66
C ASN A 234 -12.58 7.22 17.22
N TYR A 235 -12.28 5.98 16.83
CA TYR A 235 -12.60 5.44 15.50
C TYR A 235 -14.11 5.38 15.16
N ASN A 236 -14.98 5.46 16.18
CA ASN A 236 -16.43 5.51 16.02
C ASN A 236 -16.98 6.92 15.72
N ARG A 237 -16.17 7.98 15.85
CA ARG A 237 -16.57 9.36 15.52
C ARG A 237 -16.37 9.64 14.03
N CYS A 238 -17.21 10.54 13.50
CA CYS A 238 -17.12 11.05 12.13
C CYS A 238 -17.18 9.95 11.05
N SER A 239 -17.86 8.84 11.33
CA SER A 239 -18.05 7.74 10.38
C SER A 239 -18.82 8.17 9.13
N ASP A 240 -19.68 9.18 9.25
CA ASP A 240 -20.45 9.79 8.17
C ASP A 240 -19.59 10.63 7.21
N LEU A 241 -18.40 11.07 7.64
CA LEU A 241 -17.44 11.77 6.79
C LEU A 241 -16.56 10.81 5.99
N LYS A 242 -16.71 9.49 6.16
CA LYS A 242 -15.88 8.50 5.49
C LYS A 242 -16.33 8.31 4.04
N THR A 243 -15.46 8.72 3.11
CA THR A 243 -15.59 8.36 1.70
C THR A 243 -14.97 6.99 1.48
N LYS A 244 -15.70 6.07 0.86
CA LYS A 244 -15.18 4.76 0.45
C LYS A 244 -14.97 4.72 -1.04
N TYR A 245 -13.89 4.08 -1.47
CA TYR A 245 -13.64 3.87 -2.88
C TYR A 245 -14.05 2.48 -3.35
N SER A 246 -14.64 2.43 -4.55
CA SER A 246 -14.86 1.22 -5.32
C SER A 246 -14.29 1.45 -6.72
N PHE A 247 -13.29 0.65 -7.09
CA PHE A 247 -12.72 0.68 -8.43
C PHE A 247 -13.32 -0.51 -9.18
N SER A 248 -14.01 -0.25 -10.28
CA SER A 248 -14.31 -1.29 -11.25
C SER A 248 -12.98 -1.73 -11.87
N ALA A 249 -12.67 -3.02 -11.70
CA ALA A 249 -11.49 -3.65 -12.31
C ALA A 249 -11.59 -3.65 -13.83
#